data_AF-A0AAW9DFV3-F1
#
_entry.id   AF-A0AAW9DFV3-F1
#
_cell.length_a   1.000
_cell.length_b   1.000
_cell.length_c   1.000
_cell.angle_alpha   90.00
_cell.angle_beta   90.00
_cell.angle_gamma   90.00
#
_symmetry.space_group_name_H-M   'P 1'
#
loop_
_entity.id
_entity.type
_entity.pdbx_description
1 polymer ?
#
loop_
_entity_poly.entity_id
_entity_poly.type
_entity_poly.pdbx_seq_one_letter_code
_entity_poly.pdbx_strand_id
1 'polypeptide(L)'
;METHENLTSVTLHARDKEHAHRLVEAIFNDCTETEEVVVPVVEKESFIKRLFMFLVKAVLFLVLTPFFLFTWLKNTFFLAIGFSIFYPIISFAYYSFFSNLVTTDEMMAATFTDTKFKILAAIVIIMGFLSALYDYQEKFEDITLL
;
A
#
# COMPACT_ATOMS: atom_id res chain seq x y z
N MET A 1 -1.94 18.82 -43.53
CA MET A 1 -2.06 18.49 -42.10
C MET A 1 -2.91 19.60 -41.50
N GLU A 2 -4.13 19.25 -41.11
CA GLU A 2 -5.27 20.15 -40.89
C GLU A 2 -5.06 21.04 -39.65
N THR A 3 -5.11 22.36 -39.84
CA THR A 3 -5.28 23.33 -38.75
C THR A 3 -6.73 23.35 -38.32
N HIS A 4 -7.06 22.64 -37.23
CA HIS A 4 -8.36 22.76 -36.57
C HIS A 4 -8.45 24.12 -35.88
N GLU A 5 -8.94 25.13 -36.59
CA GLU A 5 -9.46 26.35 -35.97
C GLU A 5 -10.70 25.96 -35.16
N ASN A 6 -10.57 25.99 -33.84
CA ASN A 6 -11.66 25.71 -32.91
C ASN A 6 -12.64 26.91 -32.94
N LEU A 7 -13.61 26.86 -33.85
CA LEU A 7 -14.63 27.89 -34.00
C LEU A 7 -15.62 27.84 -32.82
N THR A 8 -15.34 28.63 -31.79
CA THR A 8 -16.31 28.97 -30.73
C THR A 8 -17.41 29.85 -31.30
N SER A 9 -18.61 29.29 -31.47
CA SER A 9 -19.79 30.04 -31.91
C SER A 9 -20.54 30.62 -30.71
N VAL A 10 -20.72 31.95 -30.71
CA VAL A 10 -21.50 32.68 -29.71
C VAL A 10 -22.79 33.17 -30.38
N THR A 11 -23.94 32.78 -29.83
CA THR A 11 -25.25 33.14 -30.42
C THR A 11 -25.76 34.46 -29.81
N LEU A 12 -25.83 35.52 -30.62
CA LEU A 12 -26.34 36.83 -30.21
C LEU A 12 -27.74 37.06 -30.78
N HIS A 13 -28.70 37.42 -29.93
CA HIS A 13 -30.06 37.74 -30.36
C HIS A 13 -30.21 39.24 -30.62
N ALA A 14 -30.53 39.59 -31.87
CA ALA A 14 -30.82 40.96 -32.29
C ALA A 14 -32.20 41.04 -32.96
N ARG A 15 -32.84 42.21 -32.85
CA ARG A 15 -34.21 42.42 -33.34
C ARG A 15 -34.30 42.58 -34.86
N ASP A 16 -33.24 43.10 -35.50
CA ASP A 16 -33.13 43.32 -36.94
C ASP A 16 -31.68 43.11 -37.44
N LYS A 17 -31.52 42.83 -38.74
CA LYS A 17 -30.22 42.49 -39.37
C LYS A 17 -29.17 43.60 -39.23
N GLU A 18 -29.57 44.86 -39.31
CA GLU A 18 -28.67 46.02 -39.13
C GLU A 18 -28.26 46.23 -37.66
N HIS A 19 -29.08 45.77 -36.71
CA HIS A 19 -28.74 45.80 -35.29
C HIS A 19 -27.73 44.70 -34.95
N ALA A 20 -27.84 43.52 -35.55
CA ALA A 20 -26.87 42.45 -35.38
C ALA A 20 -25.46 42.88 -35.81
N HIS A 21 -25.35 43.58 -36.95
CA HIS A 21 -24.04 43.99 -37.48
C HIS A 21 -23.35 45.02 -36.57
N ARG A 22 -24.09 46.00 -36.05
CA ARG A 22 -23.56 46.97 -35.07
C ARG A 22 -23.19 46.32 -33.74
N LEU A 23 -23.92 45.30 -33.30
CA LEU A 23 -23.64 44.59 -32.05
C LEU A 23 -22.34 43.77 -32.13
N VAL A 24 -22.14 43.08 -33.25
CA VAL A 24 -20.90 42.33 -33.51
C VAL A 24 -19.72 43.30 -33.62
N GLU A 25 -19.88 44.41 -34.33
CA GLU A 25 -18.84 45.42 -34.45
C GLU A 25 -18.51 46.07 -33.09
N ALA A 26 -19.48 46.32 -32.22
CA ALA A 26 -19.23 46.85 -30.87
C ALA A 26 -18.55 45.83 -29.93
N ILE A 27 -18.88 44.54 -30.03
CA ILE A 27 -18.34 43.50 -29.14
C ILE A 27 -16.90 43.13 -29.51
N PHE A 28 -16.57 43.10 -30.80
CA PHE A 28 -15.27 42.63 -31.28
C PHE A 28 -14.26 43.75 -31.58
N ASN A 29 -14.67 45.02 -31.58
CA ASN A 29 -13.77 46.15 -31.86
C ASN A 29 -13.13 46.75 -30.59
N ASP A 30 -13.71 46.52 -29.41
CA ASP A 30 -13.06 46.80 -28.13
C ASP A 30 -12.29 45.56 -27.66
N CYS A 31 -11.07 45.41 -28.17
CA CYS A 31 -10.04 44.55 -27.58
C CYS A 31 -9.76 44.99 -26.14
N THR A 32 -10.52 44.42 -25.20
CA THR A 32 -10.03 44.26 -23.83
C THR A 32 -10.02 42.78 -23.54
N GLU A 33 -8.82 42.20 -23.64
CA GLU A 33 -8.48 40.94 -22.99
C GLU A 33 -8.89 41.07 -21.52
N THR A 34 -10.08 40.58 -21.20
CA THR A 34 -10.41 40.25 -19.84
C THR A 34 -9.63 38.98 -19.58
N GLU A 35 -8.47 39.13 -18.96
CA GLU A 35 -7.85 38.03 -18.21
C GLU A 35 -8.95 37.50 -17.28
N GLU A 36 -9.59 36.42 -17.69
CA GLU A 36 -10.29 35.53 -16.78
C GLU A 36 -9.22 35.08 -15.78
N VAL A 37 -9.12 35.81 -14.67
CA VAL A 37 -8.52 35.29 -13.45
C VAL A 37 -9.41 34.13 -13.07
N VAL A 38 -9.06 32.95 -13.59
CA VAL A 38 -9.56 31.66 -13.14
C VAL A 38 -9.14 31.55 -11.70
N VAL A 39 -9.93 32.11 -10.79
CA VAL A 39 -9.78 31.90 -9.37
C VAL A 39 -9.94 30.39 -9.21
N PRO A 40 -8.90 29.65 -8.80
CA PRO A 40 -9.08 28.25 -8.51
C PRO A 40 -10.02 28.21 -7.31
N VAL A 41 -11.28 27.84 -7.56
CA VAL A 41 -12.19 27.42 -6.49
C VAL A 41 -11.60 26.10 -6.00
N VAL A 42 -10.62 26.24 -5.10
CA VAL A 42 -9.91 25.13 -4.49
C VAL A 42 -10.97 24.23 -3.87
N GLU A 43 -11.04 23.00 -4.36
CA GLU A 43 -11.87 21.89 -3.89
C GLU A 43 -11.57 21.53 -2.42
N LYS A 44 -11.81 22.45 -1.48
CA LYS A 44 -11.56 22.23 -0.05
C LYS A 44 -12.39 21.07 0.50
N GLU A 45 -13.57 20.84 -0.06
CA GLU A 45 -14.43 19.70 0.31
C GLU A 45 -13.83 18.35 -0.10
N SER A 46 -13.16 18.28 -1.26
CA SER A 46 -12.45 17.08 -1.74
C SER A 46 -11.26 16.74 -0.83
N PHE A 47 -10.50 17.75 -0.42
CA PHE A 47 -9.35 17.57 0.46
C PHE A 47 -9.73 17.10 1.87
N ILE A 48 -10.75 17.71 2.48
CA ILE A 48 -11.22 17.34 3.84
C ILE A 48 -11.74 15.91 3.86
N LYS A 49 -12.51 15.50 2.84
CA LYS A 49 -13.02 14.13 2.73
C LYS A 49 -11.88 13.11 2.60
N ARG A 50 -10.86 13.42 1.80
CA ARG A 50 -9.67 12.57 1.63
C ARG A 50 -8.84 12.48 2.91
N LEU A 51 -8.67 13.59 3.62
CA LEU A 51 -8.00 13.64 4.92
C LEU A 51 -8.75 12.83 5.98
N PHE A 52 -10.08 12.96 6.03
CA PHE A 52 -10.92 12.20 6.95
C PHE A 52 -10.87 10.69 6.67
N MET A 53 -10.95 10.29 5.40
CA MET A 53 -10.79 8.88 4.99
C MET A 53 -9.41 8.33 5.40
N PHE A 54 -8.34 9.10 5.20
CA PHE A 54 -7.00 8.72 5.68
C PHE A 54 -6.94 8.59 7.20
N LEU A 55 -7.56 9.51 7.93
CA LEU A 55 -7.63 9.48 9.39
C LEU A 55 -8.35 8.21 9.90
N VAL A 56 -9.48 7.86 9.28
CA VAL A 56 -10.23 6.63 9.62
C VAL A 56 -9.39 5.38 9.35
N LYS A 57 -8.71 5.31 8.20
CA LYS A 57 -7.77 4.21 7.91
C LYS A 57 -6.65 4.12 8.93
N ALA A 58 -6.05 5.25 9.29
CA ALA A 58 -4.96 5.29 10.27
C ALA A 58 -5.42 4.83 11.65
N VAL A 59 -6.62 5.22 12.09
CA VAL A 59 -7.21 4.76 13.36
C VAL A 59 -7.51 3.27 13.32
N LEU A 60 -8.11 2.76 12.24
CA LEU A 60 -8.36 1.32 12.08
C LEU A 60 -7.05 0.52 12.10
N PHE A 61 -6.03 1.00 11.41
CA PHE A 61 -4.70 0.38 11.42
C PHE A 61 -4.07 0.41 12.82
N LEU A 62 -4.17 1.54 13.54
CA LEU A 62 -3.68 1.68 14.91
C LEU A 62 -4.36 0.69 15.87
N VAL A 63 -5.67 0.51 15.72
CA VAL A 63 -6.44 -0.45 16.54
C VAL A 63 -6.09 -1.89 16.17
N LEU A 64 -5.85 -2.20 14.90
CA LEU A 64 -5.52 -3.54 14.44
C LEU A 64 -4.09 -3.96 14.79
N THR A 65 -3.15 -3.01 14.79
CA THR A 65 -1.72 -3.22 15.07
C THR A 65 -1.44 -4.01 16.36
N PRO A 66 -2.01 -3.71 17.54
CA PRO A 66 -1.76 -4.51 18.75
C PRO A 66 -2.27 -5.95 18.64
N PHE A 67 -3.40 -6.18 17.96
CA PHE A 67 -3.91 -7.54 17.73
C PHE A 67 -3.04 -8.31 16.75
N PHE A 68 -2.56 -7.65 15.70
CA PHE A 68 -1.60 -8.21 14.76
C PHE A 68 -0.30 -8.61 15.47
N LEU A 69 0.28 -7.70 16.26
CA LEU A 69 1.48 -7.97 17.07
C LEU A 69 1.29 -9.14 18.02
N PHE A 70 0.14 -9.23 18.68
CA PHE A 70 -0.17 -10.36 19.56
C PHE A 70 -0.27 -11.68 18.80
N THR A 71 -0.97 -11.71 17.66
CA THR A 71 -1.05 -12.91 16.81
C THR A 71 0.32 -13.31 16.28
N TRP A 72 1.11 -12.36 15.81
CA TRP A 72 2.48 -12.60 15.36
C TRP A 72 3.33 -13.21 16.46
N LEU A 73 3.35 -12.59 17.66
CA LEU A 73 4.13 -13.08 18.79
C LEU A 73 3.69 -14.49 19.22
N LYS A 74 2.38 -14.75 19.25
CA LYS A 74 1.81 -16.08 19.51
C LYS A 74 2.29 -17.11 18.49
N ASN A 75 2.19 -16.79 17.19
CA ASN A 75 2.57 -17.70 16.11
C ASN A 75 4.08 -17.97 16.13
N THR A 76 4.91 -16.93 16.33
CA THR A 76 6.36 -17.05 16.50
C THR A 76 6.72 -17.90 17.72
N PHE A 77 6.01 -17.77 18.84
CA PHE A 77 6.24 -18.58 20.04
C PHE A 77 5.97 -20.06 19.79
N PHE A 78 4.83 -20.41 19.19
CA PHE A 78 4.51 -21.81 18.86
C PHE A 78 5.47 -22.39 17.82
N LEU A 79 5.85 -21.60 16.80
CA LEU A 79 6.86 -22.00 15.82
C LEU A 79 8.22 -22.24 16.48
N ALA A 80 8.64 -21.36 17.41
CA ALA A 80 9.91 -21.52 18.12
C ALA A 80 9.97 -22.82 18.91
N ILE A 81 8.90 -23.15 19.64
CA ILE A 81 8.79 -24.43 20.37
C ILE A 81 8.84 -25.60 19.40
N GLY A 82 8.03 -25.56 18.33
CA GLY A 82 8.00 -26.61 17.32
C GLY A 82 9.37 -26.84 16.70
N PHE A 83 10.00 -25.79 16.20
CA PHE A 83 11.33 -25.88 15.59
C PHE A 83 12.40 -26.33 16.58
N SER A 84 12.34 -25.92 17.85
CA SER A 84 13.28 -26.39 18.87
C SER A 84 13.22 -27.91 19.10
N ILE A 85 12.09 -28.55 18.82
CA ILE A 85 11.90 -30.00 18.95
C ILE A 85 12.22 -30.70 17.61
N PHE A 86 11.70 -30.20 16.50
CA PHE A 86 11.87 -30.83 15.18
C PHE A 86 13.29 -30.70 14.64
N TYR A 87 13.97 -29.58 14.89
CA TYR A 87 15.32 -29.35 14.35
C TYR A 87 16.35 -30.37 14.85
N PRO A 88 16.45 -30.68 16.16
CA PRO A 88 17.31 -31.75 16.64
C PRO A 88 16.94 -33.11 16.04
N ILE A 89 15.64 -33.46 16.00
CA ILE A 89 15.18 -34.76 15.48
C ILE A 89 15.62 -34.96 14.02
N ILE A 90 15.41 -33.94 13.18
CA ILE A 90 15.82 -33.98 11.77
C ILE A 90 17.34 -34.03 11.65
N SER A 91 18.07 -33.28 12.49
CA SER A 91 19.53 -33.29 12.49
C SER A 91 20.10 -34.66 12.88
N PHE A 92 19.57 -35.28 13.94
CA PHE A 92 19.95 -36.64 14.33
C PHE A 92 19.63 -37.66 13.25
N ALA A 93 18.45 -37.58 12.63
CA ALA A 93 18.10 -38.45 11.52
C ALA A 93 19.06 -38.26 10.33
N TYR A 94 19.41 -37.03 9.97
CA TYR A 94 20.39 -36.73 8.91
C TYR A 94 21.77 -37.31 9.22
N TYR A 95 22.30 -37.08 10.41
CA TYR A 95 23.63 -37.56 10.80
C TYR A 95 23.67 -39.07 11.06
N SER A 96 22.54 -39.72 11.36
CA SER A 96 22.49 -41.19 11.51
C SER A 96 22.92 -41.93 10.23
N PHE A 97 22.70 -41.33 9.05
CA PHE A 97 23.16 -41.86 7.76
C PHE A 97 24.69 -41.82 7.60
N PHE A 98 25.37 -41.00 8.40
CA PHE A 98 26.83 -40.81 8.38
C PHE A 98 27.49 -41.25 9.69
N SER A 99 26.78 -42.01 10.53
CA SER A 99 27.21 -42.42 11.88
C SER A 99 28.53 -43.20 11.91
N ASN A 100 28.93 -43.83 10.80
CA ASN A 100 30.22 -44.50 10.66
C ASN A 100 31.41 -43.53 10.47
N LEU A 101 31.15 -42.25 10.18
CA LEU A 101 32.17 -41.23 9.87
C LEU A 101 32.24 -40.10 10.90
N VAL A 102 31.25 -39.98 11.78
CA VAL A 102 31.12 -38.84 12.70
C VAL A 102 30.76 -39.34 14.09
N THR A 103 31.50 -38.90 15.10
CA THR A 103 31.23 -39.23 16.49
C THR A 103 30.02 -38.46 17.03
N THR A 104 29.42 -38.96 18.12
CA THR A 104 28.25 -38.30 18.75
C THR A 104 28.55 -36.88 19.20
N ASP A 105 29.76 -36.61 19.70
CA ASP A 105 30.16 -35.27 20.15
C ASP A 105 30.33 -34.28 18.99
N GLU A 106 30.92 -34.71 17.88
CA GLU A 106 31.03 -33.90 16.66
C GLU A 106 29.66 -33.59 16.07
N MET A 107 28.73 -34.54 16.12
CA MET A 107 27.34 -34.35 15.70
C MET A 107 26.63 -33.29 16.57
N MET A 108 26.81 -33.34 17.90
CA MET A 108 26.22 -32.34 18.82
C MET A 108 26.80 -30.94 18.56
N ALA A 109 28.12 -30.84 18.42
CA ALA A 109 28.79 -29.57 18.13
C ALA A 109 28.36 -28.99 16.78
N ALA A 110 28.22 -29.82 15.74
CA ALA A 110 27.77 -29.39 14.43
C ALA A 110 26.28 -28.96 14.43
N THR A 111 25.44 -29.64 15.19
CA THR A 111 23.99 -29.36 15.27
C THR A 111 23.70 -28.06 16.00
N PHE A 112 24.39 -27.81 17.12
CA PHE A 112 24.10 -26.68 18.01
C PHE A 112 25.10 -25.53 17.85
N THR A 113 25.26 -25.05 16.62
CA THR A 113 26.09 -23.85 16.34
C THR A 113 25.28 -22.57 16.43
N ASP A 114 25.88 -21.51 17.00
CA ASP A 114 25.26 -20.19 17.15
C ASP A 114 24.73 -19.63 15.81
N THR A 115 25.46 -19.85 14.72
CA THR A 115 25.02 -19.46 13.37
C THR A 115 23.73 -20.18 12.95
N LYS A 116 23.61 -21.49 13.19
CA LYS A 116 22.41 -22.26 12.84
C LYS A 116 21.21 -21.82 13.69
N PHE A 117 21.42 -21.55 14.97
CA PHE A 117 20.39 -20.99 15.84
C PHE A 117 19.90 -19.62 15.37
N LYS A 118 20.82 -18.72 14.97
CA LYS A 118 20.45 -17.41 14.43
C LYS A 118 19.64 -17.51 13.14
N ILE A 119 20.04 -18.41 12.23
CA ILE A 119 19.28 -18.69 11.00
C ILE A 119 17.89 -19.24 11.35
N LEU A 120 17.81 -20.20 12.27
CA LEU A 120 16.54 -20.80 12.70
C LEU A 120 15.61 -19.74 13.32
N ALA A 121 16.15 -18.88 14.18
CA ALA A 121 15.41 -17.78 14.79
C ALA A 121 14.89 -16.80 13.73
N ALA A 122 15.72 -16.43 12.74
CA ALA A 122 15.28 -15.57 11.65
C ALA A 122 14.14 -16.20 10.84
N ILE A 123 14.23 -17.50 10.51
CA ILE A 123 13.17 -18.24 9.82
C ILE A 123 11.87 -18.23 10.64
N VAL A 124 11.95 -18.50 11.94
CA VAL A 124 10.78 -18.52 12.84
C VAL A 124 10.11 -17.16 12.95
N ILE A 125 10.90 -16.08 13.04
CA ILE A 125 10.41 -14.70 13.07
C ILE A 125 9.68 -14.37 11.76
N ILE A 126 10.30 -14.65 10.61
CA ILE A 126 9.74 -14.38 9.29
C ILE A 126 8.48 -15.21 9.03
N MET A 127 8.51 -16.52 9.32
CA MET A 127 7.36 -17.41 9.13
C MET A 127 6.20 -17.04 10.05
N GLY A 128 6.48 -16.68 11.31
CA GLY A 128 5.47 -16.17 12.21
C GLY A 128 4.84 -14.88 11.68
N PHE A 129 5.65 -13.98 11.11
CA PHE A 129 5.18 -12.74 10.53
C PHE A 129 4.29 -12.99 9.31
N LEU A 130 4.73 -13.85 8.38
CA LEU A 130 3.95 -14.22 7.19
C LEU A 130 2.63 -14.89 7.55
N SER A 131 2.63 -15.77 8.56
CA SER A 131 1.41 -16.39 9.07
C SER A 131 0.44 -15.35 9.63
N ALA A 132 0.93 -14.41 10.44
CA ALA A 132 0.09 -13.32 10.94
C ALA A 132 -0.39 -12.39 9.81
N LEU A 133 0.41 -12.15 8.79
CA LEU A 133 0.02 -11.35 7.63
C LEU A 133 -1.10 -12.02 6.84
N TYR A 134 -1.01 -13.34 6.64
CA TYR A 134 -2.04 -14.14 6.01
C TYR A 134 -3.36 -14.10 6.80
N ASP A 135 -3.32 -14.27 8.13
CA ASP A 135 -4.50 -14.23 9.01
C ASP A 135 -5.25 -12.88 8.98
N TYR A 136 -4.57 -11.79 8.60
CA TYR A 136 -5.12 -10.43 8.58
C TYR A 136 -5.26 -9.86 7.17
N GLN A 137 -4.96 -10.63 6.12
CA GLN A 137 -4.98 -10.16 4.73
C GLN A 137 -6.33 -9.54 4.36
N GLU A 138 -7.44 -10.25 4.59
CA GLU A 138 -8.80 -9.75 4.31
C GLU A 138 -9.10 -8.45 5.05
N LYS A 139 -8.67 -8.35 6.32
CA LYS A 139 -8.89 -7.14 7.14
C LYS A 139 -8.10 -5.95 6.63
N PHE A 140 -6.90 -6.18 6.11
CA PHE A 140 -6.12 -5.11 5.47
C PHE A 140 -6.74 -4.69 4.13
N GLU A 141 -7.20 -5.65 3.33
CA GLU A 141 -7.90 -5.37 2.06
C GLU A 141 -9.15 -4.52 2.29
N ASP A 142 -10.00 -4.89 3.26
CA ASP A 142 -11.19 -4.13 3.64
C ASP A 142 -10.87 -2.68 4.05
N ILE A 143 -9.81 -2.48 4.85
CA ILE A 143 -9.37 -1.14 5.26
C ILE A 143 -8.82 -0.35 4.06
N THR A 144 -8.16 -1.00 3.10
CA THR A 144 -7.62 -0.32 1.91
C THR A 144 -8.72 0.12 0.94
N LEU A 145 -9.81 -0.64 0.84
CA LEU A 145 -10.95 -0.35 -0.04
C LEU A 145 -11.91 0.71 0.51
N LEU A 146 -11.85 1.00 1.82
CA LEU A 146 -12.63 2.03 2.52
C LEU A 146 -12.24 3.47 2.13
#